data_AF-A0A5S5CE57-F1
#
_entry.id   AF-A0A5S5CE57-F1
#
_cell.length_a   1.000
_cell.length_b   1.000
_cell.length_c   1.000
_cell.angle_alpha   90.00
_cell.angle_beta   90.00
_cell.angle_gamma   90.00
#
_symmetry.space_group_name_H-M   'P 1'
#
loop_
_entity.id
_entity.type
_entity.pdbx_description
1 polymer ?
#
loop_
_entity_poly.entity_id
_entity_poly.type
_entity_poly.pdbx_seq_one_letter_code
_entity_poly.pdbx_strand_id
1 'polypeptide(L)'
;MEDIRSAELAGSGKDGPTAPQDAEAKRSGFYIIYDMAIEAAARGNDNNSQEFYLEGEQLINLARVAGGVTDDAILMLLRDCAGFRKLVHSIGVNVKAGKDTSASSVAFVLENWGKTSKYETGTRLRIPCPADGTEMIMKLDEVDWSADDDVPGKIVFEFEDAGALATASVMLYLHEPYEVQEMLPESPVKVDSEDYQAMIAKSLVSPGNNKRLKAAIDKAKRGEAVTIAYIGGSITHGAGAKPLHTDCYAYKSYLAFKQMFGRPDRDHIRFIKAGVGGTPSELGVVRYDRDVLRDGTAEPDIVIVEFAVNDAGDETKGNCYESLCLKILSAANKPAVVLLFSVFVNDWNLQDRLAPIGWHYGLPMVSVKDAVVDQFRLNKEEGNVISKRQFFYDIYHPTNTGHTVMADCLRYLFAVTDRSEEDREDIALDQPPLIGSDFARMRLLDRANYTDIASIQAGSFTDTDTDLQMAEMDDHPLGTPQFPNNWMHAGVSGQGSFTMTITSRNLILVFKDSGRTDFGSAEIGVDGRMARLADPHEINWTHCNAVLLYQEKTPREHHVEIRMASGHEHQKFTILGFGYTM
;
A
#
# COMPACT_ATOMS: atom_id res chain seq x y z
N MET A 1 -29.01 -16.37 17.00
CA MET A 1 -30.09 -16.46 15.98
C MET A 1 -31.14 -15.45 16.37
N GLU A 2 -30.88 -14.19 16.03
CA GLU A 2 -31.86 -13.10 16.03
C GLU A 2 -31.61 -12.35 14.72
N ASP A 3 -32.70 -12.07 14.01
CA ASP A 3 -32.76 -11.71 12.59
C ASP A 3 -32.10 -10.37 12.27
N ILE A 4 -31.12 -10.41 11.35
CA ILE A 4 -30.62 -9.24 10.63
C ILE A 4 -31.71 -8.85 9.61
N ARG A 5 -32.36 -7.71 9.82
CA ARG A 5 -33.38 -7.19 8.88
C ARG A 5 -32.71 -6.46 7.72
N SER A 6 -32.70 -7.11 6.56
CA SER A 6 -32.43 -6.51 5.25
C SER A 6 -33.71 -5.85 4.71
N ALA A 7 -33.61 -4.59 4.29
CA ALA A 7 -34.69 -3.90 3.58
C ALA A 7 -34.31 -3.77 2.09
N GLU A 8 -34.95 -4.57 1.24
CA GLU A 8 -34.94 -4.39 -0.22
C GLU A 8 -36.15 -3.53 -0.63
N LEU A 9 -35.91 -2.42 -1.32
CA LEU A 9 -36.96 -1.57 -1.88
C LEU A 9 -37.34 -2.07 -3.29
N ALA A 10 -38.58 -2.52 -3.44
CA ALA A 10 -39.15 -3.00 -4.71
C ALA A 10 -39.76 -1.86 -5.54
N GLY A 11 -39.39 -1.77 -6.82
CA GLY A 11 -39.95 -0.82 -7.78
C GLY A 11 -41.35 -1.22 -8.24
N SER A 12 -42.30 -0.29 -8.17
CA SER A 12 -43.62 -0.42 -8.79
C SER A 12 -43.67 0.38 -10.10
N GLY A 13 -44.29 -0.22 -11.12
CA GLY A 13 -44.35 0.34 -12.47
C GLY A 13 -45.72 0.87 -12.87
N LYS A 14 -45.66 1.74 -13.90
CA LYS A 14 -46.67 2.21 -14.86
C LYS A 14 -47.58 3.36 -14.43
N ASP A 15 -47.19 4.56 -14.85
CA ASP A 15 -48.10 5.55 -15.45
C ASP A 15 -47.39 6.31 -16.58
N GLY A 16 -48.16 6.76 -17.58
CA GLY A 16 -47.68 7.36 -18.84
C GLY A 16 -46.95 8.70 -18.68
N PRO A 17 -46.41 9.26 -19.78
CA PRO A 17 -45.48 10.39 -19.71
C PRO A 17 -46.21 11.68 -19.35
N THR A 18 -46.19 12.01 -18.06
CA THR A 18 -46.50 13.35 -17.55
C THR A 18 -45.23 14.20 -17.71
N ALA A 19 -45.35 15.39 -18.31
CA ALA A 19 -44.23 16.31 -18.47
C ALA A 19 -43.58 16.61 -17.10
N PRO A 20 -42.23 16.74 -17.01
CA PRO A 20 -41.56 16.88 -15.72
C PRO A 20 -42.07 18.11 -14.99
N GLN A 21 -42.66 17.86 -13.82
CA GLN A 21 -43.10 18.87 -12.88
C GLN A 21 -41.87 19.31 -12.09
N ASP A 22 -41.49 20.58 -12.29
CA ASP A 22 -40.41 21.33 -11.62
C ASP A 22 -39.03 20.63 -11.57
N ALA A 23 -38.07 21.17 -12.33
CA ALA A 23 -36.66 20.83 -12.13
C ALA A 23 -36.29 21.21 -10.68
N GLU A 24 -36.10 20.22 -9.81
CA GLU A 24 -35.52 20.44 -8.48
C GLU A 24 -34.26 21.30 -8.67
N ALA A 25 -34.19 22.41 -7.95
CA ALA A 25 -33.03 23.29 -8.01
C ALA A 25 -31.76 22.46 -7.74
N LYS A 26 -30.75 22.59 -8.61
CA LYS A 26 -29.50 21.85 -8.51
C LYS A 26 -28.88 22.13 -7.13
N ARG A 27 -28.93 21.15 -6.23
CA ARG A 27 -28.36 21.27 -4.87
C ARG A 27 -26.85 21.41 -4.96
N SER A 28 -26.27 22.22 -4.07
CA SER A 28 -24.82 22.22 -3.88
C SER A 28 -24.35 20.84 -3.43
N GLY A 29 -23.16 20.42 -3.87
CA GLY A 29 -22.60 19.11 -3.55
C GLY A 29 -21.13 18.99 -3.92
N PHE A 30 -20.45 18.03 -3.30
CA PHE A 30 -19.04 17.73 -3.59
C PHE A 30 -18.81 16.23 -3.69
N TYR A 31 -17.80 15.85 -4.48
CA TYR A 31 -17.39 14.46 -4.60
C TYR A 31 -16.52 14.03 -3.42
N ILE A 32 -16.70 12.80 -2.98
CA ILE A 32 -15.73 12.08 -2.14
C ILE A 32 -15.02 10.98 -2.93
N ILE A 33 -15.60 10.56 -4.06
CA ILE A 33 -15.00 9.72 -5.08
C ILE A 33 -15.41 10.32 -6.42
N TYR A 34 -14.46 10.53 -7.35
CA TYR A 34 -14.76 11.07 -8.68
C TYR A 34 -13.97 10.32 -9.75
N ASP A 35 -14.71 9.72 -10.69
CA ASP A 35 -14.16 8.96 -11.82
C ASP A 35 -13.02 8.00 -11.44
N MET A 36 -13.18 7.35 -10.28
CA MET A 36 -12.15 6.52 -9.69
C MET A 36 -12.30 5.07 -10.14
N ALA A 37 -11.21 4.46 -10.61
CA ALA A 37 -11.21 3.05 -10.92
C ALA A 37 -11.45 2.22 -9.64
N ILE A 38 -12.27 1.18 -9.72
CA ILE A 38 -12.57 0.26 -8.62
C ILE A 38 -12.46 -1.17 -9.13
N GLU A 39 -12.02 -2.09 -8.26
CA GLU A 39 -11.75 -3.48 -8.60
C GLU A 39 -12.40 -4.40 -7.56
N ALA A 40 -13.07 -5.43 -8.04
CA ALA A 40 -13.71 -6.44 -7.23
C ALA A 40 -12.67 -7.38 -6.59
N ALA A 41 -12.04 -6.97 -5.48
CA ALA A 41 -11.10 -7.84 -4.78
C ALA A 41 -11.83 -9.03 -4.13
N ALA A 42 -11.29 -10.24 -4.27
CA ALA A 42 -11.85 -11.43 -3.63
C ALA A 42 -11.66 -11.36 -2.12
N ARG A 43 -12.75 -11.44 -1.33
CA ARG A 43 -12.71 -11.34 0.15
C ARG A 43 -13.00 -12.66 0.87
N GLY A 44 -12.97 -13.80 0.18
CA GLY A 44 -13.13 -15.14 0.77
C GLY A 44 -14.57 -15.53 1.19
N ASN A 45 -15.48 -14.56 1.35
CA ASN A 45 -16.88 -14.78 1.76
C ASN A 45 -17.89 -14.53 0.62
N ASP A 46 -17.56 -14.88 -0.63
CA ASP A 46 -18.33 -14.60 -1.86
C ASP A 46 -18.65 -13.12 -2.15
N ASN A 47 -18.26 -12.19 -1.28
CA ASN A 47 -18.39 -10.75 -1.48
C ASN A 47 -17.13 -10.18 -2.13
N ASN A 48 -17.13 -10.09 -3.46
CA ASN A 48 -16.07 -9.41 -4.20
C ASN A 48 -16.29 -7.91 -4.09
N SER A 49 -15.31 -7.16 -3.60
CA SER A 49 -15.56 -5.75 -3.30
C SER A 49 -14.35 -4.82 -3.35
N GLN A 50 -14.65 -3.55 -3.64
CA GLN A 50 -13.76 -2.43 -3.36
C GLN A 50 -14.28 -1.67 -2.14
N GLU A 51 -13.40 -1.47 -1.15
CA GLU A 51 -13.75 -0.75 0.09
C GLU A 51 -13.00 0.58 0.19
N PHE A 52 -13.65 1.57 0.80
CA PHE A 52 -13.09 2.88 1.15
C PHE A 52 -13.45 3.19 2.59
N TYR A 53 -12.47 3.22 3.49
CA TYR A 53 -12.68 3.58 4.88
C TYR A 53 -12.86 5.09 5.04
N LEU A 54 -13.77 5.48 5.93
CA LEU A 54 -14.22 6.86 6.11
C LEU A 54 -13.87 7.44 7.49
N GLU A 55 -13.64 6.60 8.52
CA GLU A 55 -13.33 7.07 9.89
C GLU A 55 -12.07 7.94 9.95
N GLY A 56 -12.06 8.82 10.95
CA GLY A 56 -10.92 9.66 11.28
C GLY A 56 -10.86 10.82 10.31
N GLU A 57 -9.70 11.03 9.69
CA GLU A 57 -9.52 12.10 8.71
C GLU A 57 -9.78 11.63 7.27
N GLN A 58 -10.14 10.36 7.03
CA GLN A 58 -10.27 9.81 5.68
C GLN A 58 -11.39 10.49 4.88
N LEU A 59 -12.62 10.56 5.40
CA LEU A 59 -13.73 11.22 4.71
C LEU A 59 -13.47 12.72 4.46
N ILE A 60 -12.85 13.40 5.42
CA ILE A 60 -12.44 14.81 5.29
C ILE A 60 -11.43 14.96 4.16
N ASN A 61 -10.43 14.09 4.09
CA ASN A 61 -9.42 14.14 3.05
C ASN A 61 -9.99 13.82 1.68
N LEU A 62 -10.91 12.86 1.56
CA LEU A 62 -11.65 12.60 0.32
C LEU A 62 -12.43 13.83 -0.13
N ALA A 63 -13.13 14.52 0.78
CA ALA A 63 -13.83 15.76 0.49
C ALA A 63 -12.88 16.90 0.03
N ARG A 64 -11.70 17.02 0.63
CA ARG A 64 -10.67 17.99 0.21
C ARG A 64 -10.11 17.66 -1.17
N VAL A 65 -9.74 16.40 -1.41
CA VAL A 65 -8.99 15.98 -2.62
C VAL A 65 -9.92 15.78 -3.82
N ALA A 66 -11.00 15.00 -3.67
CA ALA A 66 -11.93 14.73 -4.76
C ALA A 66 -12.93 15.89 -4.94
N GLY A 67 -13.38 16.47 -3.83
CA GLY A 67 -14.45 17.47 -3.79
C GLY A 67 -13.98 18.92 -3.76
N GLY A 68 -12.70 19.19 -3.55
CA GLY A 68 -12.16 20.55 -3.49
C GLY A 68 -12.66 21.38 -2.31
N VAL A 69 -13.20 20.75 -1.26
CA VAL A 69 -13.80 21.47 -0.13
C VAL A 69 -12.71 22.13 0.73
N THR A 70 -12.81 23.45 0.90
CA THR A 70 -11.87 24.24 1.72
C THR A 70 -12.51 24.83 2.98
N ASP A 71 -13.83 24.78 3.11
CA ASP A 71 -14.55 25.29 4.29
C ASP A 71 -14.41 24.33 5.47
N ASP A 72 -13.64 24.73 6.48
CA ASP A 72 -13.40 23.92 7.66
C ASP A 72 -14.68 23.64 8.47
N ALA A 73 -15.68 24.53 8.47
CA ALA A 73 -16.94 24.29 9.17
C ALA A 73 -17.75 23.16 8.49
N ILE A 74 -17.72 23.09 7.16
CA ILE A 74 -18.29 21.97 6.40
C ILE A 74 -17.52 20.68 6.70
N LEU A 75 -16.19 20.72 6.64
CA LEU A 75 -15.36 19.54 6.87
C LEU A 75 -15.51 18.98 8.29
N MET A 76 -15.69 19.83 9.30
CA MET A 76 -15.93 19.38 10.69
C MET A 76 -17.23 18.61 10.87
N LEU A 77 -18.24 18.86 10.03
CA LEU A 77 -19.48 18.09 10.08
C LEU A 77 -19.30 16.65 9.57
N LEU A 78 -18.23 16.33 8.84
CA LEU A 78 -18.00 14.98 8.34
C LEU A 78 -17.39 14.02 9.38
N ARG A 79 -17.03 14.51 10.58
CA ARG A 79 -16.33 13.71 11.60
C ARG A 79 -17.17 12.64 12.27
N ASP A 80 -18.48 12.86 12.34
CA ASP A 80 -19.40 11.95 13.02
C ASP A 80 -20.72 11.86 12.25
N CYS A 81 -21.52 10.84 12.57
CA CYS A 81 -22.79 10.58 11.89
C CYS A 81 -23.82 11.70 12.10
N ALA A 82 -23.76 12.43 13.23
CA ALA A 82 -24.71 13.49 13.53
C ALA A 82 -24.45 14.73 12.65
N GLY A 83 -23.18 15.14 12.54
CA GLY A 83 -22.73 16.17 11.62
C GLY A 83 -22.95 15.76 10.17
N PHE A 84 -22.65 14.52 9.80
CA PHE A 84 -22.80 14.02 8.44
C PHE A 84 -24.26 14.15 7.99
N ARG A 85 -25.21 13.72 8.81
CA ARG A 85 -26.65 13.85 8.52
C ARG A 85 -27.15 15.30 8.56
N LYS A 86 -26.52 16.17 9.35
CA LYS A 86 -26.85 17.60 9.34
C LYS A 86 -26.44 18.26 8.02
N LEU A 87 -25.31 17.83 7.45
CA LEU A 87 -24.73 18.40 6.24
C LEU A 87 -25.32 17.80 4.97
N VAL A 88 -25.42 16.48 4.89
CA VAL A 88 -25.71 15.73 3.67
C VAL A 88 -27.20 15.40 3.58
N HIS A 89 -27.84 15.86 2.50
CA HIS A 89 -29.23 15.57 2.16
C HIS A 89 -29.38 14.23 1.43
N SER A 90 -28.51 13.98 0.46
CA SER A 90 -28.56 12.76 -0.36
C SER A 90 -27.19 12.40 -0.92
N ILE A 91 -27.01 11.13 -1.27
CA ILE A 91 -25.79 10.60 -1.86
C ILE A 91 -26.09 10.20 -3.30
N GLY A 92 -25.40 10.82 -4.26
CA GLY A 92 -25.40 10.41 -5.65
C GLY A 92 -24.30 9.41 -5.91
N VAL A 93 -24.65 8.26 -6.49
CA VAL A 93 -23.70 7.20 -6.83
C VAL A 93 -23.81 6.87 -8.30
N ASN A 94 -22.67 6.95 -8.99
CA ASN A 94 -22.54 6.59 -10.38
C ASN A 94 -21.53 5.46 -10.52
N VAL A 95 -21.88 4.40 -11.25
CA VAL A 95 -20.96 3.31 -11.57
C VAL A 95 -21.00 3.03 -13.06
N LYS A 96 -19.83 2.86 -13.66
CA LYS A 96 -19.67 2.50 -15.06
C LYS A 96 -18.77 1.29 -15.19
N ALA A 97 -19.29 0.22 -15.78
CA ALA A 97 -18.53 -1.00 -16.03
C ALA A 97 -17.32 -0.69 -16.93
N GLY A 98 -16.17 -1.29 -16.61
CA GLY A 98 -14.99 -1.29 -17.48
C GLY A 98 -15.27 -2.01 -18.80
N LYS A 99 -14.44 -1.75 -19.83
CA LYS A 99 -14.64 -2.30 -21.19
C LYS A 99 -14.66 -3.82 -21.25
N ASP A 100 -13.98 -4.48 -20.31
CA ASP A 100 -13.77 -5.93 -20.31
C ASP A 100 -14.59 -6.65 -19.22
N THR A 101 -15.52 -5.96 -18.54
CA THR A 101 -16.43 -6.57 -17.56
C THR A 101 -17.85 -6.66 -18.09
N SER A 102 -18.55 -7.73 -17.72
CA SER A 102 -19.98 -7.93 -17.97
C SER A 102 -20.86 -7.51 -16.79
N ALA A 103 -20.29 -6.88 -15.75
CA ALA A 103 -21.05 -6.47 -14.58
C ALA A 103 -22.20 -5.53 -15.00
N SER A 104 -23.45 -5.99 -14.84
CA SER A 104 -24.64 -5.20 -15.16
C SER A 104 -25.07 -4.28 -14.02
N SER A 105 -24.70 -4.63 -12.78
CA SER A 105 -25.01 -3.87 -11.57
C SER A 105 -23.90 -4.06 -10.55
N VAL A 106 -23.64 -3.01 -9.76
CA VAL A 106 -22.74 -3.01 -8.61
C VAL A 106 -23.52 -2.49 -7.42
N ALA A 107 -23.47 -3.16 -6.27
CA ALA A 107 -24.16 -2.66 -5.09
C ALA A 107 -23.26 -1.66 -4.37
N PHE A 108 -23.77 -0.45 -4.17
CA PHE A 108 -23.15 0.53 -3.29
C PHE A 108 -23.65 0.31 -1.87
N VAL A 109 -22.71 0.29 -0.92
CA VAL A 109 -22.99 0.14 0.50
C VAL A 109 -22.35 1.28 1.28
N LEU A 110 -23.11 1.89 2.18
CA LEU A 110 -22.60 2.78 3.22
C LEU A 110 -22.75 2.08 4.57
N GLU A 111 -21.66 1.94 5.30
CA GLU A 111 -21.62 1.37 6.66
C GLU A 111 -21.15 2.42 7.65
N ASN A 112 -21.96 2.67 8.67
CA ASN A 112 -21.59 3.45 9.85
C ASN A 112 -21.00 2.52 10.91
N TRP A 113 -20.10 3.05 11.74
CA TRP A 113 -19.60 2.34 12.90
C TRP A 113 -20.41 2.66 14.14
N GLY A 114 -20.64 1.63 14.97
CA GLY A 114 -21.47 1.70 16.17
C GLY A 114 -20.66 2.09 17.41
N LYS A 115 -21.31 2.76 18.36
CA LYS A 115 -20.73 3.10 19.68
C LYS A 115 -20.57 1.87 20.56
N THR A 116 -21.51 0.93 20.47
CA THR A 116 -21.53 -0.28 21.32
C THR A 116 -20.65 -1.38 20.74
N SER A 117 -20.76 -1.65 19.44
CA SER A 117 -19.89 -2.59 18.71
C SER A 117 -19.53 -1.98 17.36
N LYS A 118 -18.26 -1.57 17.22
CA LYS A 118 -17.76 -0.76 16.10
C LYS A 118 -18.22 -1.27 14.73
N TYR A 119 -18.19 -2.58 14.50
CA TYR A 119 -18.46 -3.17 13.19
C TYR A 119 -19.83 -3.86 13.08
N GLU A 120 -20.64 -3.90 14.14
CA GLU A 120 -21.86 -4.73 14.17
C GLU A 120 -23.14 -3.93 14.40
N THR A 121 -23.08 -2.81 15.14
CA THR A 121 -24.29 -2.10 15.60
C THR A 121 -24.59 -0.80 14.86
N GLY A 122 -23.71 -0.37 13.96
CA GLY A 122 -23.93 0.79 13.10
C GLY A 122 -24.85 0.51 11.92
N THR A 123 -25.46 1.56 11.38
CA THR A 123 -26.36 1.50 10.23
C THR A 123 -25.64 1.03 8.97
N ARG A 124 -26.25 0.10 8.22
CA ARG A 124 -25.76 -0.37 6.93
C ARG A 124 -26.82 -0.15 5.85
N LEU A 125 -26.50 0.66 4.86
CA LEU A 125 -27.36 0.96 3.71
C LEU A 125 -26.80 0.31 2.46
N ARG A 126 -27.67 -0.27 1.63
CA ARG A 126 -27.27 -0.93 0.39
C ARG A 126 -28.25 -0.57 -0.73
N ILE A 127 -27.73 -0.08 -1.85
CA ILE A 127 -28.53 0.18 -3.06
C ILE A 127 -27.87 -0.45 -4.29
N PRO A 128 -28.66 -1.01 -5.22
CA PRO A 128 -28.14 -1.44 -6.51
C PRO A 128 -27.85 -0.22 -7.40
N CYS A 129 -26.69 -0.18 -8.02
CA CYS A 129 -26.31 0.81 -9.00
C CYS A 129 -26.14 0.15 -10.38
N PRO A 130 -26.92 0.54 -11.40
CA PRO A 130 -26.66 0.14 -12.78
C PRO A 130 -25.24 0.52 -13.17
N ALA A 131 -24.52 -0.41 -13.80
CA ALA A 131 -23.14 -0.17 -14.21
C ALA A 131 -23.04 0.51 -15.59
N ASP A 132 -24.06 1.26 -16.00
CA ASP A 132 -24.12 1.97 -17.29
C ASP A 132 -23.77 3.47 -17.20
N GLY A 133 -23.43 3.94 -16.00
CA GLY A 133 -23.18 5.34 -15.72
C GLY A 133 -24.46 6.14 -15.43
N THR A 134 -25.58 5.49 -15.11
CA THR A 134 -26.74 6.16 -14.52
C THR A 134 -26.43 6.52 -13.06
N GLU A 135 -26.76 7.76 -12.66
CA GLU A 135 -26.67 8.17 -11.26
C GLU A 135 -27.88 7.65 -10.46
N MET A 136 -27.60 7.01 -9.34
CA MET A 136 -28.58 6.59 -8.33
C MET A 136 -28.52 7.54 -7.14
N ILE A 137 -29.67 8.02 -6.69
CA ILE A 137 -29.79 8.94 -5.55
C ILE A 137 -30.31 8.19 -4.32
N MET A 138 -29.53 8.20 -3.24
CA MET A 138 -29.94 7.75 -1.90
C MET A 138 -30.33 8.97 -1.06
N LYS A 139 -31.63 9.16 -0.77
CA LYS A 139 -32.11 10.22 0.11
C LYS A 139 -31.97 9.81 1.57
N LEU A 140 -31.30 10.62 2.38
CA LEU A 140 -30.96 10.24 3.76
C LEU A 140 -32.14 10.40 4.74
N ASP A 141 -33.12 11.24 4.41
CA ASP A 141 -34.34 11.46 5.21
C ASP A 141 -35.32 10.26 5.13
N GLU A 142 -35.13 9.33 4.19
CA GLU A 142 -35.95 8.13 4.01
C GLU A 142 -35.38 6.91 4.77
N VAL A 143 -34.23 7.08 5.43
CA VAL A 143 -33.52 6.01 6.13
C VAL A 143 -33.88 5.97 7.61
N ASP A 144 -34.09 4.77 8.15
CA ASP A 144 -34.17 4.53 9.58
C ASP A 144 -32.76 4.34 10.16
N TRP A 145 -32.31 5.29 10.97
CA TRP A 145 -30.93 5.34 11.47
C TRP A 145 -30.81 4.70 12.86
N SER A 146 -29.78 3.90 13.05
CA SER A 146 -29.42 3.37 14.37
C SER A 146 -29.03 4.51 15.32
N ALA A 147 -29.60 4.53 16.52
CA ALA A 147 -29.17 5.43 17.59
C ALA A 147 -27.72 5.16 18.04
N ASP A 148 -27.20 3.98 17.73
CA ASP A 148 -25.83 3.56 18.03
C ASP A 148 -24.81 4.07 17.01
N ASP A 149 -25.23 4.71 15.91
CA ASP A 149 -24.32 5.31 14.94
C ASP A 149 -23.35 6.31 15.61
N ASP A 150 -22.06 6.11 15.38
CA ASP A 150 -20.98 6.98 15.86
C ASP A 150 -20.40 7.80 14.69
N VAL A 151 -19.75 7.14 13.75
CA VAL A 151 -19.02 7.78 12.64
C VAL A 151 -19.32 7.10 11.30
N PRO A 152 -19.25 7.82 10.16
CA PRO A 152 -19.22 7.18 8.85
C PRO A 152 -18.03 6.22 8.79
N GLY A 153 -18.29 4.93 8.62
CA GLY A 153 -17.29 3.88 8.79
C GLY A 153 -16.59 3.53 7.48
N LYS A 154 -17.35 3.10 6.47
CA LYS A 154 -16.83 2.81 5.13
C LYS A 154 -17.90 2.89 4.04
N ILE A 155 -17.44 3.06 2.80
CA ILE A 155 -18.20 2.79 1.58
C ILE A 155 -17.66 1.51 0.94
N VAL A 156 -18.54 0.70 0.38
CA VAL A 156 -18.19 -0.54 -0.33
C VAL A 156 -18.91 -0.59 -1.67
N PHE A 157 -18.19 -1.01 -2.71
CA PHE A 157 -18.75 -1.41 -4.00
C PHE A 157 -18.67 -2.94 -4.08
N GLU A 158 -19.81 -3.62 -4.00
CA GLU A 158 -19.92 -5.08 -4.09
C GLU A 158 -20.22 -5.49 -5.53
N PHE A 159 -19.47 -6.46 -6.02
CA PHE A 159 -19.56 -7.03 -7.37
C PHE A 159 -19.95 -8.50 -7.30
N GLU A 160 -20.54 -8.98 -8.38
CA GLU A 160 -20.79 -10.42 -8.55
C GLU A 160 -19.49 -11.19 -8.78
N ASP A 161 -18.64 -10.70 -9.70
CA ASP A 161 -17.42 -11.41 -10.12
C ASP A 161 -16.14 -10.77 -9.57
N ALA A 162 -15.21 -11.60 -9.08
CA ALA A 162 -13.88 -11.18 -8.67
C ALA A 162 -13.07 -10.65 -9.88
N GLY A 163 -12.27 -9.61 -9.66
CA GLY A 163 -11.45 -8.96 -10.68
C GLY A 163 -12.24 -8.07 -11.66
N ALA A 164 -13.57 -7.97 -11.52
CA ALA A 164 -14.36 -7.01 -12.29
C ALA A 164 -13.87 -5.57 -12.02
N LEU A 165 -13.74 -4.80 -13.10
CA LEU A 165 -13.31 -3.41 -13.05
C LEU A 165 -14.47 -2.48 -13.36
N ALA A 166 -14.59 -1.40 -12.62
CA ALA A 166 -15.52 -0.33 -12.93
C ALA A 166 -14.89 1.02 -12.63
N THR A 167 -15.60 2.09 -12.97
CA THR A 167 -15.29 3.44 -12.56
C THR A 167 -16.47 3.96 -11.74
N ALA A 168 -16.20 4.59 -10.61
CA ALA A 168 -17.25 5.08 -9.72
C ALA A 168 -17.07 6.56 -9.37
N SER A 169 -18.20 7.22 -9.13
CA SER A 169 -18.26 8.54 -8.53
C SER A 169 -19.30 8.54 -7.42
N VAL A 170 -18.98 9.21 -6.31
CA VAL A 170 -19.86 9.39 -5.15
C VAL A 170 -19.89 10.88 -4.81
N MET A 171 -21.06 11.48 -4.96
CA MET A 171 -21.32 12.89 -4.63
C MET A 171 -22.19 12.98 -3.36
N LEU A 172 -21.81 13.86 -2.45
CA LEU A 172 -22.62 14.25 -1.31
C LEU A 172 -23.36 15.55 -1.65
N TYR A 173 -24.68 15.47 -1.80
CA TYR A 173 -25.56 16.62 -2.00
C TYR A 173 -25.95 17.21 -0.64
N LEU A 174 -25.89 18.53 -0.50
CA LEU A 174 -25.99 19.21 0.79
C LEU A 174 -27.40 19.71 1.09
N HIS A 175 -27.72 19.80 2.39
CA HIS A 175 -28.86 20.57 2.86
C HIS A 175 -28.61 22.07 2.71
N GLU A 176 -29.67 22.86 2.49
CA GLU A 176 -29.57 24.32 2.65
C GLU A 176 -29.31 24.66 4.14
N PRO A 177 -28.48 25.69 4.45
CA PRO A 177 -27.86 26.65 3.54
C PRO A 177 -26.40 26.31 3.17
N TYR A 178 -25.98 25.04 3.27
CA TYR A 178 -24.59 24.67 3.00
C TYR A 178 -24.27 24.74 1.50
N GLU A 179 -23.23 25.47 1.15
CA GLU A 179 -22.76 25.62 -0.22
C GLU A 179 -21.26 25.38 -0.33
N VAL A 180 -20.83 24.78 -1.43
CA VAL A 180 -19.42 24.55 -1.79
C VAL A 180 -19.20 24.98 -3.23
N GLN A 181 -17.95 25.26 -3.59
CA GLN A 181 -17.62 25.57 -4.97
C GLN A 181 -17.83 24.34 -5.86
N GLU A 182 -18.58 24.51 -6.96
CA GLU A 182 -18.77 23.43 -7.93
C GLU A 182 -17.43 23.05 -8.58
N MET A 183 -17.07 21.77 -8.51
CA MET A 183 -15.88 21.24 -9.15
C MET A 183 -16.14 20.93 -10.62
N LEU A 184 -15.29 21.46 -11.49
CA LEU A 184 -15.33 21.14 -12.92
C LEU A 184 -14.65 19.79 -13.19
N PRO A 185 -15.18 18.99 -14.14
CA PRO A 185 -14.48 17.83 -14.69
C PRO A 185 -13.09 18.22 -15.21
N GLU A 186 -12.08 17.44 -14.86
CA GLU A 186 -10.74 17.62 -15.41
C GLU A 186 -10.56 16.82 -16.70
N SER A 187 -9.88 17.42 -17.68
CA SER A 187 -9.43 16.68 -18.85
C SER A 187 -8.37 15.64 -18.46
N PRO A 188 -8.32 14.47 -19.13
CA PRO A 188 -7.27 13.48 -18.92
C PRO A 188 -5.86 14.07 -19.04
N VAL A 189 -4.93 13.53 -18.27
CA VAL A 189 -3.51 13.94 -18.32
C VAL A 189 -2.93 13.62 -19.69
N LYS A 190 -2.36 14.62 -20.36
CA LYS A 190 -1.74 14.49 -21.68
C LYS A 190 -0.30 13.98 -21.54
N VAL A 191 -0.13 12.67 -21.37
CA VAL A 191 1.18 12.03 -21.13
C VAL A 191 2.21 12.24 -22.25
N ASP A 192 1.76 12.51 -23.47
CA ASP A 192 2.65 12.78 -24.62
C ASP A 192 3.02 14.26 -24.79
N SER A 193 2.54 15.16 -23.92
CA SER A 193 2.81 16.60 -24.04
C SER A 193 4.21 17.00 -23.58
N GLU A 194 4.74 18.09 -24.14
CA GLU A 194 6.04 18.65 -23.73
C GLU A 194 6.07 19.02 -22.24
N ASP A 195 4.99 19.61 -21.72
CA ASP A 195 4.87 19.97 -20.31
C ASP A 195 4.93 18.73 -19.39
N TYR A 196 4.29 17.63 -19.81
CA TYR A 196 4.38 16.36 -19.09
C TYR A 196 5.80 15.80 -19.13
N GLN A 197 6.46 15.78 -20.29
CA GLN A 197 7.84 15.31 -20.38
C GLN A 197 8.79 16.19 -19.55
N ALA A 198 8.58 17.51 -19.50
CA ALA A 198 9.33 18.43 -18.65
C ALA A 198 9.10 18.17 -17.15
N MET A 199 7.86 17.87 -16.76
CA MET A 199 7.51 17.43 -15.40
C MET A 199 8.23 16.14 -15.03
N ILE A 200 8.18 15.12 -15.89
CA ILE A 200 8.85 13.84 -15.68
C ILE A 200 10.37 14.00 -15.59
N ALA A 201 10.96 14.88 -16.41
CA ALA A 201 12.40 15.12 -16.39
C ALA A 201 12.92 15.64 -15.04
N LYS A 202 12.10 16.36 -14.27
CA LYS A 202 12.42 16.82 -12.91
C LYS A 202 12.56 15.67 -11.92
N SER A 203 12.06 14.48 -12.23
CA SER A 203 12.18 13.32 -11.34
C SER A 203 13.62 12.82 -11.20
N LEU A 204 14.52 13.13 -12.15
CA LEU A 204 15.88 12.63 -12.11
C LEU A 204 16.71 13.42 -11.09
N VAL A 205 16.80 12.91 -9.87
CA VAL A 205 17.64 13.47 -8.80
C VAL A 205 19.12 13.24 -9.12
N SER A 206 19.45 12.02 -9.54
CA SER A 206 20.81 11.63 -9.92
C SER A 206 20.78 10.54 -10.99
N PRO A 207 21.56 10.67 -12.08
CA PRO A 207 21.79 9.54 -12.98
C PRO A 207 22.67 8.46 -12.34
N GLY A 208 23.42 8.79 -11.27
CA GLY A 208 24.35 7.89 -10.60
C GLY A 208 25.50 7.40 -11.48
N ASN A 209 26.29 6.46 -10.94
CA ASN A 209 27.16 5.59 -11.71
C ASN A 209 26.28 4.62 -12.51
N ASN A 210 26.36 4.73 -13.83
CA ASN A 210 25.41 4.08 -14.72
C ASN A 210 25.85 2.68 -15.17
N LYS A 211 27.07 2.24 -14.82
CA LYS A 211 27.72 1.06 -15.41
C LYS A 211 26.87 -0.21 -15.28
N ARG A 212 26.35 -0.49 -14.09
CA ARG A 212 25.54 -1.70 -13.84
C ARG A 212 24.18 -1.64 -14.53
N LEU A 213 23.51 -0.49 -14.51
CA LEU A 213 22.22 -0.32 -15.16
C LEU A 213 22.36 -0.40 -16.69
N LYS A 214 23.43 0.17 -17.24
CA LYS A 214 23.76 0.07 -18.66
C LYS A 214 24.08 -1.36 -19.07
N ALA A 215 24.84 -2.11 -18.26
CA ALA A 215 25.10 -3.52 -18.50
C ALA A 215 23.80 -4.35 -18.58
N ALA A 216 22.83 -4.09 -17.71
CA ALA A 216 21.51 -4.74 -17.76
C ALA A 216 20.70 -4.35 -19.02
N ILE A 217 20.73 -3.07 -19.42
CA ILE A 217 20.12 -2.60 -20.68
C ILE A 217 20.76 -3.29 -21.89
N ASP A 218 22.08 -3.37 -21.94
CA ASP A 218 22.80 -4.01 -23.05
C ASP A 218 22.54 -5.53 -23.09
N LYS A 219 22.41 -6.17 -21.92
CA LYS A 219 21.99 -7.58 -21.78
C LYS A 219 20.60 -7.80 -22.41
N ALA A 220 19.63 -6.93 -22.09
CA ALA A 220 18.29 -6.96 -22.70
C ALA A 220 18.35 -6.78 -24.23
N LYS A 221 19.12 -5.81 -24.72
CA LYS A 221 19.28 -5.55 -26.17
C LYS A 221 19.88 -6.74 -26.92
N ARG A 222 20.71 -7.55 -26.26
CA ARG A 222 21.26 -8.81 -26.80
C ARG A 222 20.29 -9.99 -26.72
N GLY A 223 19.13 -9.82 -26.06
CA GLY A 223 18.14 -10.89 -25.87
C GLY A 223 18.56 -11.93 -24.83
N GLU A 224 19.47 -11.56 -23.92
CA GLU A 224 19.88 -12.36 -22.77
C GLU A 224 18.91 -12.16 -21.61
N ALA A 225 18.75 -13.17 -20.74
CA ALA A 225 17.79 -13.10 -19.63
C ALA A 225 18.11 -11.94 -18.69
N VAL A 226 17.17 -11.02 -18.47
CA VAL A 226 17.29 -9.91 -17.52
C VAL A 226 16.18 -10.03 -16.49
N THR A 227 16.49 -9.89 -15.21
CA THR A 227 15.48 -9.87 -14.14
C THR A 227 15.42 -8.48 -13.50
N ILE A 228 14.22 -7.89 -13.45
CA ILE A 228 13.96 -6.61 -12.80
C ILE A 228 13.11 -6.87 -11.56
N ALA A 229 13.65 -6.53 -10.40
CA ALA A 229 12.98 -6.68 -9.12
C ALA A 229 12.59 -5.33 -8.51
N TYR A 230 11.46 -5.32 -7.80
CA TYR A 230 10.93 -4.15 -7.09
C TYR A 230 10.69 -4.56 -5.64
N ILE A 231 11.27 -3.83 -4.69
CA ILE A 231 11.08 -4.04 -3.26
C ILE A 231 10.66 -2.73 -2.58
N GLY A 232 9.58 -2.80 -1.80
CA GLY A 232 9.03 -1.61 -1.16
C GLY A 232 7.76 -1.86 -0.35
N GLY A 233 7.06 -0.76 -0.06
CA GLY A 233 5.81 -0.74 0.70
C GLY A 233 4.55 -1.01 -0.12
N SER A 234 3.42 -0.42 0.30
CA SER A 234 2.10 -0.59 -0.33
C SER A 234 2.02 -0.04 -1.76
N ILE A 235 2.75 1.04 -2.06
CA ILE A 235 2.78 1.61 -3.42
C ILE A 235 3.48 0.62 -4.36
N THR A 236 4.58 0.00 -3.92
CA THR A 236 5.27 -1.08 -4.65
C THR A 236 4.43 -2.35 -4.77
N HIS A 237 3.60 -2.67 -3.77
CA HIS A 237 2.65 -3.78 -3.83
C HIS A 237 1.61 -3.55 -4.94
N GLY A 238 1.18 -2.30 -5.13
CA GLY A 238 0.26 -1.86 -6.17
C GLY A 238 -0.99 -1.14 -5.63
N ALA A 239 -1.00 -0.72 -4.37
CA ALA A 239 -2.13 -0.02 -3.77
C ALA A 239 -2.54 1.20 -4.60
N GLY A 240 -3.86 1.38 -4.78
CA GLY A 240 -4.47 2.39 -5.65
C GLY A 240 -4.49 2.06 -7.15
N ALA A 241 -3.71 1.07 -7.62
CA ALA A 241 -3.82 0.57 -8.99
C ALA A 241 -5.00 -0.39 -9.16
N LYS A 242 -5.59 -0.39 -10.36
CA LYS A 242 -6.76 -1.20 -10.76
C LYS A 242 -6.62 -1.65 -12.23
N PRO A 243 -6.32 -2.93 -12.52
CA PRO A 243 -6.00 -3.99 -11.56
C PRO A 243 -4.73 -3.73 -10.77
N LEU A 244 -4.69 -4.18 -9.51
CA LEU A 244 -3.57 -3.95 -8.60
C LEU A 244 -2.22 -4.47 -9.15
N HIS A 245 -2.22 -5.66 -9.75
CA HIS A 245 -0.99 -6.36 -10.15
C HIS A 245 -0.40 -5.86 -11.48
N THR A 246 -1.23 -5.34 -12.40
CA THR A 246 -0.81 -4.95 -13.77
C THR A 246 -0.91 -3.45 -14.05
N ASP A 247 -1.70 -2.68 -13.30
CA ASP A 247 -1.77 -1.21 -13.50
C ASP A 247 -0.90 -0.42 -12.50
N CYS A 248 -0.08 -1.12 -11.70
CA CYS A 248 0.89 -0.53 -10.79
C CYS A 248 2.16 -0.04 -11.52
N TYR A 249 2.88 0.89 -10.91
CA TYR A 249 4.09 1.48 -11.49
C TYR A 249 5.18 0.44 -11.75
N ALA A 250 5.27 -0.58 -10.90
CA ALA A 250 6.27 -1.63 -11.01
C ALA A 250 6.07 -2.41 -12.32
N TYR A 251 4.84 -2.86 -12.60
CA TYR A 251 4.53 -3.57 -13.84
C TYR A 251 4.65 -2.65 -15.07
N LYS A 252 4.12 -1.41 -14.99
CA LYS A 252 4.20 -0.45 -16.10
C LYS A 252 5.65 -0.09 -16.47
N SER A 253 6.51 0.12 -15.50
CA SER A 253 7.94 0.43 -15.75
C SER A 253 8.71 -0.79 -16.25
N TYR A 254 8.39 -2.00 -15.77
CA TYR A 254 8.91 -3.25 -16.32
C TYR A 254 8.53 -3.40 -17.80
N LEU A 255 7.25 -3.18 -18.14
CA LEU A 255 6.79 -3.20 -19.53
C LEU A 255 7.48 -2.14 -20.38
N ALA A 256 7.65 -0.93 -19.86
CA ALA A 256 8.38 0.13 -20.56
C ALA A 256 9.84 -0.29 -20.84
N PHE A 257 10.54 -0.86 -19.85
CA PHE A 257 11.89 -1.39 -20.05
C PHE A 257 11.93 -2.48 -21.12
N LYS A 258 10.99 -3.44 -21.04
CA LYS A 258 10.86 -4.53 -22.02
C LYS A 258 10.60 -4.01 -23.42
N GLN A 259 9.76 -2.99 -23.58
CA GLN A 259 9.49 -2.34 -24.87
C GLN A 259 10.69 -1.57 -25.41
N MET A 260 11.44 -0.89 -24.54
CA MET A 260 12.59 -0.07 -24.94
C MET A 260 13.81 -0.91 -25.35
N PHE A 261 14.06 -2.02 -24.65
CA PHE A 261 15.33 -2.73 -24.75
C PHE A 261 15.20 -4.22 -25.05
N GLY A 262 14.04 -4.81 -24.83
CA GLY A 262 13.82 -6.23 -25.08
C GLY A 262 13.74 -6.56 -26.57
N ARG A 263 14.20 -7.75 -26.92
CA ARG A 263 13.90 -8.42 -28.19
C ARG A 263 12.41 -8.81 -28.29
N PRO A 264 11.67 -8.35 -29.31
CA PRO A 264 10.23 -8.62 -29.44
C PRO A 264 9.91 -10.09 -29.75
N ASP A 265 10.88 -10.86 -30.26
CA ASP A 265 10.76 -12.29 -30.56
C ASP A 265 11.06 -13.20 -29.35
N ARG A 266 11.35 -12.63 -28.17
CA ARG A 266 11.77 -13.39 -26.98
C ARG A 266 11.16 -12.86 -25.70
N ASP A 267 10.65 -13.77 -24.88
CA ASP A 267 10.26 -13.44 -23.50
C ASP A 267 11.42 -13.70 -22.53
N HIS A 268 12.31 -12.71 -22.40
CA HIS A 268 13.60 -12.84 -21.68
C HIS A 268 13.77 -11.79 -20.57
N ILE A 269 12.85 -10.84 -20.44
CA ILE A 269 12.84 -9.88 -19.33
C ILE A 269 11.85 -10.40 -18.30
N ARG A 270 12.34 -10.73 -17.11
CA ARG A 270 11.58 -11.26 -15.98
C ARG A 270 11.24 -10.15 -15.02
N PHE A 271 10.06 -10.26 -14.43
CA PHE A 271 9.52 -9.31 -13.47
C PHE A 271 9.43 -9.96 -12.10
N ILE A 272 9.88 -9.25 -11.06
CA ILE A 272 9.69 -9.63 -9.66
C ILE A 272 9.12 -8.43 -8.91
N LYS A 273 7.89 -8.54 -8.40
CA LYS A 273 7.28 -7.51 -7.55
C LYS A 273 7.15 -8.03 -6.13
N ALA A 274 7.92 -7.40 -5.24
CA ALA A 274 8.04 -7.74 -3.83
C ALA A 274 7.64 -6.57 -2.93
N GLY A 275 6.48 -5.97 -3.17
CA GLY A 275 5.90 -4.97 -2.29
C GLY A 275 5.05 -5.59 -1.18
N VAL A 276 5.17 -5.09 0.06
CA VAL A 276 4.32 -5.50 1.19
C VAL A 276 3.79 -4.24 1.87
N GLY A 277 2.46 -4.16 2.02
CA GLY A 277 1.79 -2.94 2.49
C GLY A 277 2.15 -2.54 3.91
N GLY A 278 2.43 -1.25 4.13
CA GLY A 278 2.67 -0.70 5.47
C GLY A 278 4.01 -1.09 6.11
N THR A 279 4.99 -1.59 5.35
CA THR A 279 6.24 -2.12 5.93
C THR A 279 7.46 -1.24 5.60
N PRO A 280 8.34 -0.96 6.57
CA PRO A 280 9.60 -0.25 6.34
C PRO A 280 10.69 -1.16 5.74
N SER A 281 11.82 -0.57 5.39
CA SER A 281 13.04 -1.28 4.94
C SER A 281 13.61 -2.24 5.99
N GLU A 282 13.27 -2.03 7.28
CA GLU A 282 13.58 -2.95 8.38
C GLU A 282 12.97 -4.35 8.15
N LEU A 283 11.72 -4.44 7.70
CA LEU A 283 11.15 -5.72 7.25
C LEU A 283 11.71 -6.12 5.87
N GLY A 284 11.92 -5.14 4.99
CA GLY A 284 12.46 -5.33 3.64
C GLY A 284 13.78 -6.12 3.63
N VAL A 285 14.71 -5.79 4.53
CA VAL A 285 16.01 -6.46 4.63
C VAL A 285 15.89 -7.90 5.17
N VAL A 286 14.89 -8.18 6.02
CA VAL A 286 14.59 -9.52 6.53
C VAL A 286 14.04 -10.43 5.43
N ARG A 287 13.14 -9.91 4.59
CA ARG A 287 12.44 -10.71 3.57
C ARG A 287 13.09 -10.71 2.19
N TYR A 288 14.19 -9.97 1.98
CA TYR A 288 14.81 -9.81 0.66
C TYR A 288 15.16 -11.16 -0.01
N ASP A 289 15.77 -12.09 0.72
CA ASP A 289 16.18 -13.38 0.15
C ASP A 289 14.96 -14.21 -0.29
N ARG A 290 13.89 -14.23 0.52
CA ARG A 290 12.64 -14.94 0.23
C ARG A 290 11.86 -14.31 -0.92
N ASP A 291 11.67 -12.99 -0.88
CA ASP A 291 10.73 -12.30 -1.76
C ASP A 291 11.35 -11.84 -3.08
N VAL A 292 12.64 -11.49 -3.07
CA VAL A 292 13.34 -10.99 -4.26
C VAL A 292 14.23 -12.07 -4.86
N LEU A 293 15.08 -12.72 -4.06
CA LEU A 293 15.96 -13.79 -4.55
C LEU A 293 15.23 -15.13 -4.67
N ARG A 294 13.97 -15.24 -4.21
CA ARG A 294 13.18 -16.47 -4.23
C ARG A 294 13.98 -17.65 -3.66
N ASP A 295 14.58 -17.41 -2.49
CA ASP A 295 15.47 -18.32 -1.78
C ASP A 295 16.64 -18.86 -2.64
N GLY A 296 17.18 -17.98 -3.49
CA GLY A 296 18.32 -18.26 -4.37
C GLY A 296 17.95 -18.77 -5.77
N THR A 297 16.67 -18.85 -6.10
CA THR A 297 16.22 -19.26 -7.45
C THR A 297 16.07 -18.09 -8.43
N ALA A 298 16.15 -16.85 -7.95
CA ALA A 298 16.15 -15.63 -8.74
C ALA A 298 17.40 -14.79 -8.49
N GLU A 299 17.91 -14.19 -9.56
CA GLU A 299 19.10 -13.33 -9.56
C GLU A 299 18.75 -12.04 -10.33
N PRO A 300 18.33 -10.96 -9.65
CA PRO A 300 17.98 -9.68 -10.28
C PRO A 300 19.20 -9.02 -10.92
N ASP A 301 19.04 -8.43 -12.11
CA ASP A 301 20.03 -7.54 -12.73
C ASP A 301 19.78 -6.07 -12.34
N ILE A 302 18.52 -5.73 -12.04
CA ILE A 302 18.09 -4.40 -11.60
C ILE A 302 17.17 -4.57 -10.39
N VAL A 303 17.41 -3.81 -9.32
CA VAL A 303 16.52 -3.74 -8.15
C VAL A 303 16.10 -2.29 -7.91
N ILE A 304 14.79 -2.04 -7.92
CA ILE A 304 14.19 -0.76 -7.55
C ILE A 304 13.82 -0.83 -6.07
N VAL A 305 14.33 0.10 -5.28
CA VAL A 305 14.13 0.18 -3.82
C VAL A 305 13.28 1.39 -3.48
N GLU A 306 12.09 1.17 -2.93
CA GLU A 306 11.07 2.19 -2.68
C GLU A 306 10.52 2.09 -1.25
N PHE A 307 11.06 2.90 -0.34
CA PHE A 307 10.60 2.96 1.06
C PHE A 307 10.48 4.39 1.62
N ALA A 308 10.55 5.40 0.74
CA ALA A 308 10.64 6.81 1.15
C ALA A 308 9.44 7.29 1.98
N VAL A 309 8.29 6.63 1.86
CA VAL A 309 7.09 6.98 2.61
C VAL A 309 6.78 5.98 3.74
N ASN A 310 7.58 4.93 3.90
CA ASN A 310 7.39 3.88 4.91
C ASN A 310 8.46 3.89 6.01
N ASP A 311 9.69 4.32 5.71
CA ASP A 311 10.84 4.27 6.63
C ASP A 311 10.75 5.23 7.84
N ALA A 312 9.62 5.89 8.06
CA ALA A 312 9.33 6.50 9.34
C ALA A 312 9.24 5.44 10.44
N GLY A 313 8.83 4.22 10.10
CA GLY A 313 8.75 3.07 11.00
C GLY A 313 10.04 2.26 11.15
N ASP A 314 11.14 2.59 10.45
CA ASP A 314 12.44 1.93 10.66
C ASP A 314 13.08 2.43 11.97
N GLU A 315 13.19 1.56 12.98
CA GLU A 315 13.79 1.88 14.28
C GLU A 315 15.27 2.29 14.14
N THR A 316 15.93 1.80 13.09
CA THR A 316 17.36 1.99 12.84
C THR A 316 17.68 3.29 12.09
N LYS A 317 16.64 4.03 11.68
CA LYS A 317 16.72 5.35 11.03
C LYS A 317 17.63 5.39 9.80
N GLY A 318 17.60 4.34 8.97
CA GLY A 318 18.29 4.25 7.69
C GLY A 318 19.41 3.21 7.64
N ASN A 319 19.82 2.60 8.76
CA ASN A 319 20.82 1.52 8.75
C ASN A 319 20.26 0.28 8.03
N CYS A 320 18.99 -0.09 8.24
CA CYS A 320 18.34 -1.16 7.49
C CYS A 320 18.24 -0.84 5.99
N TYR A 321 17.88 0.40 5.64
CA TYR A 321 17.81 0.82 4.23
C TYR A 321 19.17 0.77 3.53
N GLU A 322 20.22 1.30 4.16
CA GLU A 322 21.59 1.24 3.62
C GLU A 322 22.08 -0.20 3.55
N SER A 323 21.83 -0.98 4.59
CA SER A 323 22.15 -2.41 4.65
C SER A 323 21.48 -3.20 3.53
N LEU A 324 20.21 -2.93 3.22
CA LEU A 324 19.50 -3.53 2.10
C LEU A 324 20.17 -3.17 0.77
N CYS A 325 20.50 -1.89 0.55
CA CYS A 325 21.20 -1.45 -0.65
C CYS A 325 22.56 -2.14 -0.80
N LEU A 326 23.35 -2.22 0.28
CA LEU A 326 24.65 -2.90 0.31
C LEU A 326 24.51 -4.41 0.07
N LYS A 327 23.50 -5.06 0.65
CA LYS A 327 23.20 -6.48 0.42
C LYS A 327 22.97 -6.76 -1.06
N ILE A 328 22.18 -5.91 -1.72
CA ILE A 328 21.91 -6.00 -3.16
C ILE A 328 23.21 -5.75 -3.96
N LEU A 329 23.90 -4.64 -3.72
CA LEU A 329 25.11 -4.23 -4.45
C LEU A 329 26.25 -5.24 -4.33
N SER A 330 26.31 -5.98 -3.21
CA SER A 330 27.34 -6.98 -2.93
C SER A 330 27.04 -8.36 -3.53
N ALA A 331 25.89 -8.55 -4.18
CA ALA A 331 25.58 -9.82 -4.84
C ALA A 331 26.61 -10.13 -5.95
N ALA A 332 26.86 -11.42 -6.18
CA ALA A 332 27.91 -11.89 -7.09
C ALA A 332 27.74 -11.39 -8.53
N ASN A 333 26.49 -11.24 -8.96
CA ASN A 333 26.12 -10.76 -10.29
C ASN A 333 26.08 -9.24 -10.42
N LYS A 334 26.37 -8.49 -9.34
CA LYS A 334 26.50 -7.03 -9.31
C LYS A 334 25.29 -6.30 -9.93
N PRO A 335 24.09 -6.46 -9.35
CA PRO A 335 22.90 -5.77 -9.83
C PRO A 335 23.03 -4.24 -9.75
N ALA A 336 22.30 -3.56 -10.63
CA ALA A 336 22.00 -2.15 -10.49
C ALA A 336 20.99 -1.94 -9.35
N VAL A 337 21.21 -0.91 -8.53
CA VAL A 337 20.25 -0.47 -7.51
C VAL A 337 19.74 0.91 -7.90
N VAL A 338 18.42 1.06 -8.03
CA VAL A 338 17.76 2.36 -8.28
C VAL A 338 16.92 2.73 -7.08
N LEU A 339 17.14 3.93 -6.53
CA LEU A 339 16.32 4.44 -5.42
C LEU A 339 15.14 5.22 -5.98
N LEU A 340 13.93 4.90 -5.53
CA LEU A 340 12.70 5.56 -5.92
C LEU A 340 12.06 6.24 -4.70
N PHE A 341 11.82 7.56 -4.80
CA PHE A 341 11.21 8.36 -3.75
C PHE A 341 9.76 8.72 -4.10
N SER A 342 8.81 7.94 -3.56
CA SER A 342 7.37 8.22 -3.60
C SER A 342 7.00 9.44 -2.75
N VAL A 343 5.73 9.86 -2.80
CA VAL A 343 5.20 11.02 -2.07
C VAL A 343 3.76 10.79 -1.64
N PHE A 344 3.39 11.26 -0.44
CA PHE A 344 2.00 11.27 0.05
C PHE A 344 1.25 12.54 -0.33
N VAL A 345 -0.07 12.54 -0.14
CA VAL A 345 -0.95 13.67 -0.51
C VAL A 345 -0.58 14.99 0.17
N ASN A 346 0.08 14.92 1.33
CA ASN A 346 0.57 16.08 2.08
C ASN A 346 1.99 16.53 1.66
N ASP A 347 2.45 16.08 0.49
CA ASP A 347 3.76 16.39 -0.12
C ASP A 347 4.96 15.82 0.67
N TRP A 348 4.71 14.90 1.60
CA TRP A 348 5.72 14.35 2.51
C TRP A 348 6.37 13.07 1.98
N ASN A 349 7.67 12.93 2.24
CA ASN A 349 8.47 11.70 2.15
C ASN A 349 9.79 11.85 2.94
N LEU A 350 10.60 10.80 2.97
CA LEU A 350 11.93 10.73 3.60
C LEU A 350 13.09 10.82 2.60
N GLN A 351 12.90 11.47 1.44
CA GLN A 351 13.97 11.65 0.46
C GLN A 351 15.23 12.28 1.08
N ASP A 352 15.08 13.31 1.93
CA ASP A 352 16.21 13.97 2.57
C ASP A 352 17.02 13.05 3.51
N ARG A 353 16.37 12.02 4.07
CA ARG A 353 17.03 10.99 4.90
C ARG A 353 17.73 9.94 4.04
N LEU A 354 17.11 9.52 2.93
CA LEU A 354 17.52 8.33 2.18
C LEU A 354 18.41 8.64 0.96
N ALA A 355 18.21 9.78 0.30
CA ALA A 355 19.02 10.21 -0.85
C ALA A 355 20.53 10.35 -0.55
N PRO A 356 20.98 10.74 0.67
CA PRO A 356 22.40 10.72 1.02
C PRO A 356 23.08 9.35 0.78
N ILE A 357 22.37 8.24 0.96
CA ILE A 357 22.89 6.88 0.67
C ILE A 357 23.15 6.72 -0.83
N GLY A 358 22.21 7.19 -1.66
CA GLY A 358 22.38 7.18 -3.12
C GLY A 358 23.55 8.05 -3.58
N TRP A 359 23.76 9.22 -2.97
CA TRP A 359 24.95 10.03 -3.26
C TRP A 359 26.25 9.35 -2.83
N HIS A 360 26.25 8.71 -1.66
CA HIS A 360 27.42 8.03 -1.11
C HIS A 360 27.93 6.92 -2.03
N TYR A 361 27.03 6.09 -2.56
CA TYR A 361 27.40 4.98 -3.47
C TYR A 361 27.28 5.30 -4.96
N GLY A 362 26.89 6.53 -5.31
CA GLY A 362 26.62 6.91 -6.71
C GLY A 362 25.48 6.10 -7.33
N LEU A 363 24.36 5.93 -6.63
CA LEU A 363 23.20 5.20 -7.15
C LEU A 363 22.32 6.10 -8.02
N PRO A 364 21.72 5.57 -9.10
CA PRO A 364 20.61 6.23 -9.78
C PRO A 364 19.46 6.52 -8.82
N MET A 365 18.94 7.75 -8.85
CA MET A 365 17.87 8.20 -7.97
C MET A 365 16.77 8.92 -8.74
N VAL A 366 15.53 8.48 -8.48
CA VAL A 366 14.32 9.03 -9.08
C VAL A 366 13.39 9.51 -7.96
N SER A 367 12.95 10.76 -8.05
CA SER A 367 11.99 11.37 -7.14
C SER A 367 10.68 11.65 -7.85
N VAL A 368 9.62 10.95 -7.44
CA VAL A 368 8.26 11.27 -7.86
C VAL A 368 7.84 12.61 -7.26
N LYS A 369 8.25 12.87 -6.01
CA LYS A 369 8.01 14.14 -5.31
C LYS A 369 8.48 15.34 -6.14
N ASP A 370 9.71 15.31 -6.64
CA ASP A 370 10.31 16.43 -7.38
C ASP A 370 9.65 16.64 -8.75
N ALA A 371 9.03 15.61 -9.31
CA ALA A 371 8.23 15.74 -10.52
C ALA A 371 6.86 16.41 -10.26
N VAL A 372 6.13 15.97 -9.23
CA VAL A 372 4.69 16.28 -9.13
C VAL A 372 4.32 17.37 -8.13
N VAL A 373 5.08 17.59 -7.06
CA VAL A 373 4.63 18.47 -5.95
C VAL A 373 4.42 19.91 -6.39
N ASP A 374 5.27 20.45 -7.25
CA ASP A 374 5.09 21.80 -7.78
C ASP A 374 3.79 21.91 -8.60
N GLN A 375 3.39 20.86 -9.32
CA GLN A 375 2.15 20.85 -10.08
C GLN A 375 0.93 21.00 -9.18
N PHE A 376 0.97 20.42 -7.99
CA PHE A 376 -0.15 20.45 -7.06
C PHE A 376 -0.46 21.83 -6.48
N ARG A 377 0.45 22.80 -6.65
CA ARG A 377 0.27 24.20 -6.24
C ARG A 377 -0.33 25.06 -7.35
N LEU A 378 -0.39 24.54 -8.58
CA LEU A 378 -0.85 25.26 -9.76
C LEU A 378 -2.30 24.88 -10.07
N ASN A 379 -3.07 25.84 -10.53
CA ASN A 379 -4.34 25.59 -11.21
C ASN A 379 -4.14 25.38 -12.73
N LYS A 380 -5.20 25.02 -13.47
CA LYS A 380 -5.11 24.77 -14.92
C LYS A 380 -4.71 26.00 -15.74
N GLU A 381 -5.08 27.21 -15.32
CA GLU A 381 -4.68 28.46 -15.98
C GLU A 381 -3.19 28.76 -15.78
N GLU A 382 -2.62 28.30 -14.66
CA GLU A 382 -1.19 28.41 -14.32
C GLU A 382 -0.33 27.29 -14.95
N GLY A 383 -0.93 26.41 -15.77
CA GLY A 383 -0.21 25.34 -16.47
C GLY A 383 -0.12 24.02 -15.69
N ASN A 384 -1.04 23.75 -14.76
CA ASN A 384 -1.11 22.45 -14.08
C ASN A 384 -1.23 21.26 -15.06
N VAL A 385 -0.21 20.41 -15.07
CA VAL A 385 -0.15 19.18 -15.87
C VAL A 385 -0.99 18.07 -15.23
N ILE A 386 -0.86 17.90 -13.92
CA ILE A 386 -1.55 16.87 -13.14
C ILE A 386 -1.95 17.41 -11.76
N SER A 387 -3.20 17.21 -11.35
CA SER A 387 -3.69 17.63 -10.02
C SER A 387 -3.53 16.54 -8.97
N LYS A 388 -3.70 16.88 -7.69
CA LYS A 388 -3.75 15.88 -6.60
C LYS A 388 -4.86 14.87 -6.84
N ARG A 389 -6.03 15.29 -7.34
CA ARG A 389 -7.16 14.41 -7.66
C ARG A 389 -6.84 13.40 -8.76
N GLN A 390 -6.05 13.81 -9.76
CA GLN A 390 -5.62 12.91 -10.83
C GLN A 390 -4.49 11.96 -10.38
N PHE A 391 -3.63 12.38 -9.44
CA PHE A 391 -2.51 11.58 -8.98
C PHE A 391 -2.88 10.61 -7.85
N PHE A 392 -3.65 11.04 -6.84
CA PHE A 392 -3.91 10.30 -5.61
C PHE A 392 -5.26 9.60 -5.60
N TYR A 393 -5.24 8.31 -5.27
CA TYR A 393 -6.41 7.46 -5.04
C TYR A 393 -6.98 7.66 -3.64
N ASP A 394 -6.10 7.76 -2.65
CA ASP A 394 -6.39 8.10 -1.27
C ASP A 394 -5.27 8.99 -0.71
N ILE A 395 -5.20 9.17 0.61
CA ILE A 395 -4.19 10.05 1.22
C ILE A 395 -2.75 9.53 1.07
N TYR A 396 -2.56 8.27 0.72
CA TYR A 396 -1.29 7.58 0.62
C TYR A 396 -0.95 7.17 -0.81
N HIS A 397 -1.91 6.63 -1.55
CA HIS A 397 -1.65 5.81 -2.73
C HIS A 397 -2.00 6.54 -4.03
N PRO A 398 -1.23 6.30 -5.11
CA PRO A 398 -1.53 6.87 -6.41
C PRO A 398 -2.66 6.12 -7.14
N THR A 399 -3.38 6.84 -8.01
CA THR A 399 -4.31 6.24 -8.99
C THR A 399 -3.54 5.52 -10.10
N ASN A 400 -4.24 4.86 -11.02
CA ASN A 400 -3.68 4.36 -12.29
C ASN A 400 -2.87 5.41 -13.07
N THR A 401 -3.31 6.67 -13.05
CA THR A 401 -2.60 7.80 -13.66
C THR A 401 -1.35 8.15 -12.85
N GLY A 402 -1.44 8.18 -11.52
CA GLY A 402 -0.27 8.38 -10.65
C GLY A 402 0.78 7.27 -10.82
N HIS A 403 0.37 6.01 -10.89
CA HIS A 403 1.24 4.86 -11.20
C HIS A 403 1.88 4.98 -12.59
N THR A 404 1.18 5.55 -13.57
CA THR A 404 1.75 5.85 -14.90
C THR A 404 2.84 6.91 -14.79
N VAL A 405 2.61 8.00 -14.05
CA VAL A 405 3.64 9.03 -13.78
C VAL A 405 4.87 8.43 -13.12
N MET A 406 4.69 7.60 -12.10
CA MET A 406 5.81 6.91 -11.42
C MET A 406 6.60 6.02 -12.38
N ALA A 407 5.91 5.26 -13.25
CA ALA A 407 6.55 4.43 -14.25
C ALA A 407 7.31 5.25 -15.31
N ASP A 408 6.75 6.39 -15.72
CA ASP A 408 7.38 7.30 -16.67
C ASP A 408 8.63 7.99 -16.10
N CYS A 409 8.67 8.28 -14.80
CA CYS A 409 9.89 8.73 -14.12
C CYS A 409 11.03 7.69 -14.21
N LEU A 410 10.73 6.41 -13.99
CA LEU A 410 11.70 5.32 -14.17
C LEU A 410 12.08 5.14 -15.65
N ARG A 411 11.10 5.22 -16.56
CA ARG A 411 11.33 5.18 -18.02
C ARG A 411 12.28 6.28 -18.46
N TYR A 412 12.15 7.48 -17.90
CA TYR A 412 13.04 8.60 -18.16
C TYR A 412 14.47 8.31 -17.70
N LEU A 413 14.66 7.79 -16.49
CA LEU A 413 15.99 7.34 -16.02
C LEU A 413 16.61 6.34 -17.01
N PHE A 414 15.86 5.30 -17.40
CA PHE A 414 16.35 4.29 -18.33
C PHE A 414 16.78 4.90 -19.68
N ALA A 415 15.99 5.84 -20.21
CA ALA A 415 16.31 6.53 -21.46
C ALA A 415 17.56 7.41 -21.33
N VAL A 416 17.76 8.07 -20.19
CA VAL A 416 18.99 8.84 -19.91
C VAL A 416 20.19 7.90 -19.84
N THR A 417 20.12 6.82 -19.07
CA THR A 417 21.21 5.84 -18.94
C THR A 417 21.61 5.23 -20.29
N ASP A 418 20.63 4.92 -21.15
CA ASP A 418 20.92 4.34 -22.46
C ASP A 418 21.74 5.27 -23.36
N ARG A 419 21.41 6.57 -23.32
CA ARG A 419 22.05 7.62 -24.14
C ARG A 419 23.39 8.10 -23.58
N SER A 420 23.61 7.94 -22.28
CA SER A 420 24.85 8.35 -21.61
C SER A 420 26.03 7.46 -21.97
N GLU A 421 27.24 8.03 -21.98
CA GLU A 421 28.47 7.24 -22.00
C GLU A 421 28.55 6.36 -20.74
N GLU A 422 29.09 5.14 -20.89
CA GLU A 422 29.27 4.24 -19.75
C GLU A 422 30.34 4.77 -18.80
N ASP A 423 30.06 4.76 -17.51
CA ASP A 423 31.07 5.02 -16.48
C ASP A 423 32.18 3.97 -16.52
N ARG A 424 33.43 4.43 -16.53
CA ARG A 424 34.60 3.55 -16.66
C ARG A 424 34.76 2.61 -15.47
N GLU A 425 34.54 3.12 -14.27
CA GLU A 425 34.69 2.38 -13.01
C GLU A 425 33.34 1.92 -12.48
N ASP A 426 33.33 0.77 -11.78
CA ASP A 426 32.16 0.29 -11.06
C ASP A 426 31.98 1.08 -9.74
N ILE A 427 30.84 0.91 -9.08
CA ILE A 427 30.57 1.46 -7.75
C ILE A 427 31.60 0.91 -6.75
N ALA A 428 32.19 1.82 -5.96
CA ALA A 428 33.11 1.48 -4.87
C ALA A 428 32.33 1.06 -3.61
N LEU A 429 32.55 -0.16 -3.13
CA LEU A 429 31.90 -0.72 -1.93
C LEU A 429 32.87 -0.91 -0.76
N ASP A 430 34.14 -0.55 -0.94
CA ASP A 430 35.19 -0.60 0.08
C ASP A 430 35.23 0.64 0.98
N GLN A 431 34.41 1.65 0.67
CA GLN A 431 34.18 2.81 1.53
C GLN A 431 33.34 2.45 2.77
N PRO A 432 33.58 3.10 3.93
CA PRO A 432 32.74 2.92 5.11
C PRO A 432 31.26 3.24 4.82
N PRO A 433 30.29 2.55 5.45
CA PRO A 433 28.89 2.91 5.33
C PRO A 433 28.62 4.32 5.89
N LEU A 434 27.65 5.01 5.31
CA LEU A 434 27.25 6.37 5.69
C LEU A 434 26.51 6.40 7.04
N ILE A 435 25.56 5.48 7.23
CA ILE A 435 24.75 5.31 8.44
C ILE A 435 25.18 4.03 9.16
N GLY A 436 25.15 2.89 8.46
CA GLY A 436 25.51 1.58 8.97
C GLY A 436 25.26 0.46 7.96
N SER A 437 25.99 -0.63 8.13
CA SER A 437 25.85 -1.84 7.31
C SER A 437 25.55 -3.07 8.18
N ASP A 438 24.97 -2.86 9.36
CA ASP A 438 24.88 -3.89 10.39
C ASP A 438 23.95 -5.03 9.97
N PHE A 439 23.00 -4.73 9.09
CA PHE A 439 21.98 -5.65 8.60
C PHE A 439 22.26 -6.14 7.17
N ALA A 440 23.41 -5.80 6.57
CA ALA A 440 23.70 -6.12 5.16
C ALA A 440 23.82 -7.63 4.89
N ARG A 441 23.95 -8.43 5.94
CA ARG A 441 23.95 -9.91 5.88
C ARG A 441 22.71 -10.52 6.55
N MET A 442 21.63 -9.75 6.67
CA MET A 442 20.39 -10.21 7.28
C MET A 442 19.91 -11.52 6.65
N ARG A 443 19.45 -12.43 7.49
CA ARG A 443 18.81 -13.68 7.12
C ARG A 443 17.52 -13.86 7.89
N LEU A 444 16.50 -14.39 7.22
CA LEU A 444 15.26 -14.82 7.85
C LEU A 444 15.49 -16.13 8.60
N LEU A 445 15.10 -16.16 9.88
CA LEU A 445 14.90 -17.35 10.69
C LEU A 445 13.40 -17.52 10.96
N ASP A 446 12.86 -18.69 10.65
CA ASP A 446 11.46 -19.03 10.87
C ASP A 446 11.31 -20.52 11.24
N ARG A 447 10.07 -21.01 11.36
CA ARG A 447 9.80 -22.39 11.76
C ARG A 447 10.36 -23.42 10.77
N ALA A 448 10.59 -23.05 9.51
CA ALA A 448 11.07 -23.97 8.48
C ALA A 448 12.59 -24.13 8.48
N ASN A 449 13.36 -23.20 9.05
CA ASN A 449 14.82 -23.18 8.88
C ASN A 449 15.64 -23.00 10.17
N TYR A 450 15.02 -22.91 11.35
CA TYR A 450 15.73 -22.57 12.59
C TYR A 450 16.73 -23.61 13.10
N THR A 451 16.60 -24.88 12.75
CA THR A 451 17.25 -26.01 13.47
C THR A 451 18.77 -25.97 13.50
N ASP A 452 19.40 -25.41 12.47
CA ASP A 452 20.86 -25.29 12.37
C ASP A 452 21.40 -23.93 12.86
N ILE A 453 20.49 -23.04 13.27
CA ILE A 453 20.79 -21.63 13.56
C ILE A 453 20.57 -21.31 15.04
N ALA A 454 19.47 -21.83 15.61
CA ALA A 454 19.05 -21.55 16.98
C ALA A 454 18.44 -22.78 17.65
N SER A 455 18.57 -22.84 18.98
CA SER A 455 17.85 -23.81 19.81
C SER A 455 16.55 -23.17 20.28
N ILE A 456 15.41 -23.70 19.84
CA ILE A 456 14.08 -23.14 20.13
C ILE A 456 13.22 -24.14 20.89
N GLN A 457 12.59 -23.68 21.97
CA GLN A 457 11.49 -24.37 22.64
C GLN A 457 10.23 -23.50 22.51
N ALA A 458 9.22 -24.00 21.79
CA ALA A 458 8.05 -23.19 21.45
C ALA A 458 7.14 -22.86 22.65
N GLY A 459 7.23 -23.62 23.75
CA GLY A 459 6.32 -23.45 24.89
C GLY A 459 4.86 -23.62 24.47
N SER A 460 4.05 -22.59 24.69
CA SER A 460 2.64 -22.52 24.25
C SER A 460 2.47 -22.05 22.80
N PHE A 461 3.53 -21.62 22.11
CA PHE A 461 3.49 -21.10 20.74
C PHE A 461 3.63 -22.21 19.68
N THR A 462 2.85 -23.29 19.83
CA THR A 462 2.97 -24.50 18.99
C THR A 462 2.17 -24.42 17.70
N ASP A 463 1.15 -23.58 17.66
CA ASP A 463 0.21 -23.56 16.53
C ASP A 463 0.77 -22.74 15.37
N THR A 464 0.09 -22.78 14.22
CA THR A 464 0.42 -21.98 13.03
C THR A 464 -0.75 -21.05 12.75
N ASP A 465 -0.47 -19.75 12.71
CA ASP A 465 -1.42 -18.75 12.25
C ASP A 465 -1.54 -18.83 10.72
N THR A 466 -2.77 -18.80 10.23
CA THR A 466 -3.11 -18.83 8.80
C THR A 466 -3.83 -17.56 8.35
N ASP A 467 -4.22 -16.70 9.29
CA ASP A 467 -4.71 -15.35 9.04
C ASP A 467 -3.52 -14.41 8.94
N LEU A 468 -2.89 -14.36 7.76
CA LEU A 468 -1.65 -13.65 7.54
C LEU A 468 -1.86 -12.44 6.63
N GLN A 469 -0.92 -11.49 6.69
CA GLN A 469 -0.90 -10.41 5.73
C GLN A 469 -0.71 -11.02 4.33
N MET A 470 -1.63 -10.71 3.43
CA MET A 470 -1.59 -11.18 2.06
C MET A 470 -1.00 -10.08 1.17
N ALA A 471 -0.11 -10.46 0.24
CA ALA A 471 0.44 -9.55 -0.75
C ALA A 471 0.42 -10.20 -2.14
N GLU A 472 -0.26 -9.59 -3.10
CA GLU A 472 -0.20 -9.94 -4.52
C GLU A 472 1.22 -9.65 -5.05
N MET A 473 2.00 -10.70 -5.19
CA MET A 473 3.36 -10.66 -5.74
C MET A 473 3.31 -10.76 -7.27
N ASP A 474 4.35 -10.27 -7.92
CA ASP A 474 4.53 -10.37 -9.38
C ASP A 474 3.32 -9.85 -10.18
N ASP A 475 3.01 -10.42 -11.34
CA ASP A 475 1.99 -9.94 -12.26
C ASP A 475 0.67 -10.73 -12.17
N HIS A 476 0.34 -11.22 -10.97
CA HIS A 476 -0.91 -11.96 -10.75
C HIS A 476 -1.72 -11.41 -9.56
N PRO A 477 -3.05 -11.57 -9.56
CA PRO A 477 -3.93 -11.08 -8.49
C PRO A 477 -3.96 -11.97 -7.25
N LEU A 478 -3.18 -13.06 -7.19
CA LEU A 478 -3.21 -13.99 -6.07
C LEU A 478 -2.41 -13.45 -4.87
N GLY A 479 -3.08 -13.28 -3.73
CA GLY A 479 -2.42 -12.94 -2.48
C GLY A 479 -1.46 -14.04 -2.02
N THR A 480 -0.21 -13.69 -1.76
CA THR A 480 0.80 -14.56 -1.16
C THR A 480 0.84 -14.30 0.35
N PRO A 481 0.66 -15.33 1.20
CA PRO A 481 0.74 -15.14 2.65
C PRO A 481 2.16 -14.80 3.07
N GLN A 482 2.32 -13.72 3.82
CA GLN A 482 3.60 -13.29 4.34
C GLN A 482 3.91 -14.02 5.66
N PHE A 483 5.10 -14.63 5.73
CA PHE A 483 5.60 -15.39 6.90
C PHE A 483 4.70 -16.56 7.33
N PRO A 484 4.45 -17.56 6.45
CA PRO A 484 3.61 -18.71 6.75
C PRO A 484 4.23 -19.69 7.76
N ASN A 485 5.55 -19.68 7.93
CA ASN A 485 6.28 -20.57 8.83
C ASN A 485 6.40 -19.95 10.24
N ASN A 486 5.28 -19.58 10.84
CA ASN A 486 5.23 -18.81 12.09
C ASN A 486 5.00 -19.70 13.32
N TRP A 487 5.11 -19.09 14.51
CA TRP A 487 4.68 -19.66 15.79
C TRP A 487 3.56 -18.88 16.43
N MET A 488 2.44 -19.55 16.69
CA MET A 488 1.25 -18.95 17.25
C MET A 488 0.94 -19.54 18.64
N HIS A 489 0.67 -18.65 19.59
CA HIS A 489 -0.05 -18.96 20.81
C HIS A 489 -1.56 -18.78 20.54
N ALA A 490 -2.35 -19.83 20.69
CA ALA A 490 -3.78 -19.80 20.31
C ALA A 490 -4.76 -19.41 21.42
N GLY A 491 -4.26 -19.05 22.63
CA GLY A 491 -5.07 -18.68 23.80
C GLY A 491 -5.52 -19.87 24.66
N VAL A 492 -5.40 -21.10 24.14
CA VAL A 492 -5.74 -22.35 24.82
C VAL A 492 -4.53 -23.26 25.09
N SER A 493 -3.35 -22.87 24.58
CA SER A 493 -2.16 -23.73 24.46
C SER A 493 -1.26 -23.76 25.72
N GLY A 494 -1.82 -23.42 26.89
CA GLY A 494 -1.09 -23.29 28.16
C GLY A 494 -0.29 -21.98 28.28
N GLN A 495 0.53 -21.83 29.31
CA GLN A 495 1.25 -20.56 29.62
C GLN A 495 2.77 -20.64 29.42
N GLY A 496 3.28 -21.69 28.76
CA GLY A 496 4.72 -21.85 28.53
C GLY A 496 5.28 -20.77 27.60
N SER A 497 6.43 -20.19 27.92
CA SER A 497 7.10 -19.20 27.08
C SER A 497 7.76 -19.84 25.87
N PHE A 498 7.81 -19.09 24.76
CA PHE A 498 8.71 -19.38 23.66
C PHE A 498 10.12 -18.96 24.09
N THR A 499 11.09 -19.87 23.99
CA THR A 499 12.49 -19.56 24.28
C THR A 499 13.38 -19.89 23.09
N MET A 500 14.37 -19.05 22.85
CA MET A 500 15.35 -19.20 21.78
C MET A 500 16.74 -18.86 22.29
N THR A 501 17.69 -19.75 22.07
CA THR A 501 19.13 -19.47 22.21
C THR A 501 19.74 -19.36 20.81
N ILE A 502 20.35 -18.21 20.51
CA ILE A 502 20.96 -17.90 19.22
C ILE A 502 22.29 -17.18 19.42
N THR A 503 23.31 -17.53 18.64
CA THR A 503 24.51 -16.69 18.52
C THR A 503 24.30 -15.72 17.38
N SER A 504 24.18 -14.43 17.68
CA SER A 504 24.00 -13.41 16.65
C SER A 504 24.55 -12.07 17.11
N ARG A 505 24.73 -11.17 16.14
CA ARG A 505 25.09 -9.77 16.37
C ARG A 505 23.85 -8.88 16.47
N ASN A 506 22.86 -9.12 15.61
CA ASN A 506 21.65 -8.32 15.54
C ASN A 506 20.45 -9.25 15.43
N LEU A 507 19.35 -8.89 16.08
CA LEU A 507 18.11 -9.64 16.02
C LEU A 507 16.90 -8.70 15.91
N ILE A 508 16.11 -8.92 14.87
CA ILE A 508 14.81 -8.28 14.62
C ILE A 508 13.75 -9.34 14.85
N LEU A 509 12.74 -9.06 15.66
CA LEU A 509 11.53 -9.88 15.75
C LEU A 509 10.54 -9.40 14.70
N VAL A 510 9.92 -10.33 13.99
CA VAL A 510 8.73 -10.08 13.18
C VAL A 510 7.54 -10.72 13.89
N PHE A 511 6.55 -9.93 14.30
CA PHE A 511 5.31 -10.41 14.90
C PHE A 511 4.09 -9.86 14.16
N LYS A 512 2.93 -10.47 14.39
CA LYS A 512 1.68 -10.09 13.75
C LYS A 512 0.98 -8.99 14.55
N ASP A 513 0.66 -7.89 13.90
CA ASP A 513 -0.43 -7.00 14.32
C ASP A 513 -1.79 -7.57 13.85
N SER A 514 -2.84 -7.29 14.62
CA SER A 514 -4.20 -7.76 14.37
C SER A 514 -5.20 -6.74 14.91
N GLY A 515 -6.26 -6.48 14.14
CA GLY A 515 -7.39 -5.66 14.60
C GLY A 515 -8.39 -6.42 15.46
N ARG A 516 -8.16 -7.72 15.72
CA ARG A 516 -9.10 -8.57 16.44
C ARG A 516 -8.84 -8.53 17.93
N THR A 517 -9.90 -8.36 18.72
CA THR A 517 -9.84 -8.28 20.18
C THR A 517 -9.42 -9.57 20.89
N ASP A 518 -9.37 -10.70 20.17
CA ASP A 518 -8.88 -11.96 20.69
C ASP A 518 -7.35 -12.09 20.60
N PHE A 519 -6.63 -11.08 20.10
CA PHE A 519 -5.18 -10.95 20.20
C PHE A 519 -4.77 -10.18 21.46
N GLY A 520 -3.57 -10.43 21.96
CA GLY A 520 -3.08 -9.88 23.22
C GLY A 520 -1.58 -9.63 23.20
N SER A 521 -1.12 -8.69 24.00
CA SER A 521 0.29 -8.31 24.06
C SER A 521 1.19 -9.41 24.64
N ALA A 522 2.45 -9.44 24.18
CA ALA A 522 3.49 -10.33 24.67
C ALA A 522 4.71 -9.55 25.20
N GLU A 523 5.26 -10.01 26.33
CA GLU A 523 6.51 -9.52 26.89
C GLU A 523 7.69 -10.25 26.27
N ILE A 524 8.70 -9.49 25.82
CA ILE A 524 9.88 -10.01 25.14
C ILE A 524 11.11 -9.69 25.98
N GLY A 525 11.76 -10.72 26.49
CA GLY A 525 13.02 -10.66 27.23
C GLY A 525 14.23 -11.06 26.40
N VAL A 526 15.36 -10.38 26.62
CA VAL A 526 16.68 -10.74 26.09
C VAL A 526 17.68 -10.78 27.25
N ASP A 527 18.41 -11.88 27.39
CA ASP A 527 19.42 -12.10 28.44
C ASP A 527 18.88 -11.83 29.86
N GLY A 528 17.63 -12.23 30.10
CA GLY A 528 16.92 -12.06 31.39
C GLY A 528 16.44 -10.64 31.68
N ARG A 529 16.48 -9.73 30.70
CA ARG A 529 16.00 -8.35 30.81
C ARG A 529 14.85 -8.10 29.85
N MET A 530 13.84 -7.35 30.29
CA MET A 530 12.75 -6.92 29.41
C MET A 530 13.31 -6.03 28.29
N ALA A 531 13.07 -6.41 27.03
CA ALA A 531 13.48 -5.66 25.85
C ALA A 531 12.31 -4.86 25.24
N ARG A 532 11.13 -5.49 25.14
CA ARG A 532 9.92 -4.92 24.52
C ARG A 532 8.64 -5.50 25.14
N LEU A 533 7.56 -4.73 25.05
CA LEU A 533 6.19 -5.22 25.13
C LEU A 533 5.63 -5.09 23.71
N ALA A 534 5.30 -6.20 23.06
CA ALA A 534 4.72 -6.19 21.73
C ALA A 534 3.19 -6.19 21.85
N ASP A 535 2.55 -5.08 21.47
CA ASP A 535 1.10 -4.97 21.42
C ASP A 535 0.62 -5.17 19.97
N PRO A 536 -0.13 -6.24 19.65
CA PRO A 536 -0.61 -6.49 18.30
C PRO A 536 -1.64 -5.49 17.79
N HIS A 537 -2.06 -4.50 18.58
CA HIS A 537 -3.08 -3.53 18.19
C HIS A 537 -2.50 -2.16 17.78
N GLU A 538 -1.18 -1.99 17.71
CA GLU A 538 -0.57 -0.70 17.36
C GLU A 538 -1.00 -0.24 15.96
N ILE A 539 -0.96 -1.16 14.99
CA ILE A 539 -1.39 -0.92 13.60
C ILE A 539 -2.87 -1.29 13.39
N ASN A 540 -3.40 -2.22 14.20
CA ASN A 540 -4.83 -2.56 14.29
C ASN A 540 -5.45 -3.17 13.02
N TRP A 541 -4.64 -3.84 12.19
CA TRP A 541 -5.08 -4.75 11.12
C TRP A 541 -4.02 -5.85 10.90
N THR A 542 -4.35 -6.92 10.16
CA THR A 542 -3.42 -8.05 9.93
C THR A 542 -2.16 -7.60 9.17
N HIS A 543 -1.08 -7.34 9.90
CA HIS A 543 0.14 -6.70 9.40
C HIS A 543 1.42 -7.33 9.97
N CYS A 544 2.49 -7.34 9.19
CA CYS A 544 3.81 -7.82 9.62
C CYS A 544 4.60 -6.68 10.27
N ASN A 545 4.75 -6.72 11.59
CA ASN A 545 5.48 -5.72 12.34
C ASN A 545 6.89 -6.19 12.67
N ALA A 546 7.90 -5.38 12.32
CA ALA A 546 9.30 -5.67 12.57
C ALA A 546 9.83 -4.74 13.67
N VAL A 547 10.45 -5.30 14.70
CA VAL A 547 11.01 -4.55 15.83
C VAL A 547 12.40 -5.04 16.19
N LEU A 548 13.31 -4.11 16.47
CA LEU A 548 14.68 -4.42 16.85
C LEU A 548 14.75 -4.87 18.32
N LEU A 549 15.25 -6.09 18.55
CA LEU A 549 15.47 -6.61 19.90
C LEU A 549 16.85 -6.23 20.44
N TYR A 550 17.89 -6.37 19.62
CA TYR A 550 19.25 -5.92 19.96
C TYR A 550 20.12 -5.72 18.72
N GLN A 551 21.15 -4.90 18.92
CA GLN A 551 22.21 -4.62 17.95
C GLN A 551 23.54 -4.53 18.69
N GLU A 552 24.41 -5.51 18.49
CA GLU A 552 25.70 -5.65 19.17
C GLU A 552 26.86 -5.29 18.26
N LYS A 553 28.06 -5.07 18.83
CA LYS A 553 29.28 -4.84 18.03
C LYS A 553 29.86 -6.13 17.48
N THR A 554 29.75 -7.21 18.25
CA THR A 554 30.29 -8.52 17.91
C THR A 554 29.25 -9.59 18.20
N PRO A 555 29.25 -10.69 17.44
CA PRO A 555 28.29 -11.77 17.64
C PRO A 555 28.55 -12.45 18.98
N ARG A 556 27.49 -12.73 19.74
CA ARG A 556 27.55 -13.53 20.97
C ARG A 556 26.27 -14.32 21.14
N GLU A 557 26.30 -15.28 22.07
CA GLU A 557 25.11 -16.00 22.45
C GLU A 557 24.14 -15.09 23.21
N HIS A 558 22.87 -15.16 22.86
CA HIS A 558 21.77 -14.50 23.52
C HIS A 558 20.66 -15.49 23.85
N HIS A 559 19.95 -15.24 24.94
CA HIS A 559 18.74 -15.97 25.29
C HIS A 559 17.53 -15.04 25.16
N VAL A 560 16.59 -15.40 24.28
CA VAL A 560 15.33 -14.69 24.05
C VAL A 560 14.20 -15.49 24.69
N GLU A 561 13.34 -14.80 25.43
CA GLU A 561 12.10 -15.36 25.99
C GLU A 561 10.91 -14.48 25.56
N ILE A 562 9.88 -15.10 25.00
CA ILE A 562 8.62 -14.44 24.64
C ILE A 562 7.49 -15.12 25.40
N ARG A 563 6.77 -14.35 26.20
CA ARG A 563 5.64 -14.84 27.01
C ARG A 563 4.45 -13.89 26.88
N MET A 564 3.24 -14.42 26.96
CA MET A 564 2.05 -13.56 27.02
C MET A 564 2.13 -12.63 28.23
N ALA A 565 1.72 -11.38 28.06
CA ALA A 565 1.69 -10.40 29.14
C ALA A 565 0.66 -10.78 30.21
N SER A 566 0.87 -10.26 31.43
CA SER A 566 -0.05 -10.48 32.55
C SER A 566 -1.47 -10.01 32.21
N GLY A 567 -2.46 -10.90 32.27
CA GLY A 567 -3.86 -10.64 31.90
C GLY A 567 -4.20 -10.98 30.44
N HIS A 568 -3.21 -11.28 29.60
CA HIS A 568 -3.38 -11.62 28.18
C HIS A 568 -3.07 -13.11 27.89
N GLU A 569 -2.94 -13.95 28.91
CA GLU A 569 -2.49 -15.35 28.80
C GLU A 569 -3.46 -16.27 28.05
N HIS A 570 -4.69 -15.79 27.80
CA HIS A 570 -5.73 -16.50 27.05
C HIS A 570 -6.03 -15.86 25.69
N GLN A 571 -5.26 -14.85 25.30
CA GLN A 571 -5.37 -14.19 24.00
C GLN A 571 -4.32 -14.73 23.03
N LYS A 572 -4.51 -14.47 21.73
CA LYS A 572 -3.62 -14.92 20.67
C LYS A 572 -2.42 -14.00 20.50
N PHE A 573 -1.29 -14.57 20.10
CA PHE A 573 -0.12 -13.83 19.62
C PHE A 573 0.67 -14.68 18.64
N THR A 574 1.19 -14.05 17.58
CA THR A 574 1.91 -14.76 16.52
C THR A 574 3.29 -14.16 16.32
N ILE A 575 4.32 -14.99 16.54
CA ILE A 575 5.70 -14.72 16.15
C ILE A 575 5.86 -15.18 14.70
N LEU A 576 5.95 -14.23 13.77
CA LEU A 576 6.05 -14.51 12.34
C LEU A 576 7.44 -15.01 11.93
N GLY A 577 8.48 -14.56 12.65
CA GLY A 577 9.86 -14.99 12.43
C GLY A 577 10.85 -14.01 13.02
N PHE A 578 12.11 -14.16 12.65
CA PHE A 578 13.20 -13.30 13.10
C PHE A 578 14.12 -12.95 11.93
N GLY A 579 14.63 -11.73 11.92
CA GLY A 579 15.81 -11.37 11.14
C GLY A 579 17.05 -11.46 12.01
N TYR A 580 18.10 -12.15 11.57
CA TYR A 580 19.36 -12.18 12.30
C TYR A 580 20.59 -11.94 11.41
N THR A 581 21.69 -11.47 12.03
CA THR A 581 23.02 -11.44 11.42
C THR A 581 24.05 -12.08 12.33
N MET A 582 25.05 -12.72 11.71
CA MET A 582 26.18 -13.35 12.39
C MET A 582 27.37 -12.42 12.62
#